data_AF-A0A954SZR9-F1
#
_entry.id   AF-A0A954SZR9-F1
#
_cell.length_a   1.000
_cell.length_b   1.000
_cell.length_c   1.000
_cell.angle_alpha   90.00
_cell.angle_beta   90.00
_cell.angle_gamma   90.00
#
_symmetry.space_group_name_H-M   'P 1'
#
loop_
_entity.id
_entity.type
_entity.pdbx_description
1 polymer ?
#
loop_
_entity_poly.entity_id
_entity_poly.type
_entity_poly.pdbx_seq_one_letter_code
_entity_poly.pdbx_strand_id
1 'polypeptide(L)'
;MLRPFAPGDWVIYRKTKHSPHPGPRASNVTPAKAGDLYGYTVDKFWIVRSIDAQKNVTLETRTGKQHVVGLDDPALRRASWWQRMRYRSRYLAIEERIRRGAETPAATTSEEQPNKPHAEAVR
;
A
#
# COMPACT_ATOMS: atom_id res chain seq x y z
N MET A 1 13.26 20.65 -13.54
CA MET A 1 12.46 19.57 -14.16
C MET A 1 12.12 18.54 -13.10
N LEU A 2 10.83 18.33 -12.82
CA LEU A 2 10.39 17.23 -11.95
C LEU A 2 10.57 15.92 -12.72
N ARG A 3 11.24 14.92 -12.12
CA ARG A 3 11.35 13.59 -12.75
C ARG A 3 9.99 12.90 -12.72
N PRO A 4 9.56 12.28 -13.83
CA PRO A 4 8.33 11.48 -13.86
C PRO A 4 8.39 10.39 -12.79
N PHE A 5 7.24 9.97 -12.28
CA PHE A 5 7.17 8.83 -11.37
C PHE A 5 7.65 7.55 -12.08
N ALA A 6 8.25 6.64 -11.32
CA ALA A 6 8.65 5.33 -11.80
C ALA A 6 8.29 4.26 -10.74
N PRO A 7 8.12 2.98 -11.15
CA PRO A 7 8.01 1.87 -10.22
C PRO A 7 9.13 1.87 -9.17
N GLY A 8 8.77 1.59 -7.91
CA GLY A 8 9.66 1.66 -6.76
C GLY A 8 9.77 3.03 -6.09
N ASP A 9 9.22 4.10 -6.69
CA ASP A 9 9.27 5.41 -6.06
C ASP A 9 8.48 5.49 -4.75
N TRP A 10 9.12 6.06 -3.75
CA TRP A 10 8.49 6.39 -2.47
C TRP A 10 7.67 7.67 -2.60
N VAL A 11 6.38 7.54 -2.33
CA VAL A 11 5.41 8.64 -2.46
C VAL A 11 4.67 8.88 -1.16
N ILE A 12 4.06 10.07 -1.10
CA ILE A 12 3.16 10.47 -0.04
C ILE A 12 1.83 10.85 -0.70
N TYR A 13 0.77 10.21 -0.26
CA TYR A 13 -0.59 10.54 -0.66
C TYR A 13 -1.32 11.24 0.49
N ARG A 14 -1.78 12.46 0.26
CA ARG A 14 -2.52 13.24 1.26
C ARG A 14 -4.01 12.91 1.18
N LYS A 15 -4.53 12.19 2.17
CA LYS A 15 -5.96 11.84 2.20
C LYS A 15 -6.73 12.70 3.19
N THR A 16 -7.80 13.35 2.73
CA THR A 16 -8.76 14.05 3.59
C THR A 16 -9.67 13.06 4.30
N LYS A 17 -9.98 13.34 5.57
CA LYS A 17 -10.83 12.54 6.44
C LYS A 17 -11.69 13.44 7.32
N HIS A 18 -12.82 12.88 7.76
CA HIS A 18 -13.71 13.50 8.74
C HIS A 18 -13.94 12.51 9.89
N SER A 19 -13.80 12.97 11.14
CA SER A 19 -14.02 12.16 12.35
C SER A 19 -14.26 13.10 13.55
N PRO A 20 -15.04 12.68 14.55
CA PRO A 20 -15.13 13.42 15.82
C PRO A 20 -13.79 13.42 16.59
N HIS A 21 -12.94 12.42 16.35
CA HIS A 21 -11.66 12.26 17.03
C HIS A 21 -10.51 12.18 16.01
N PRO A 22 -9.80 13.29 15.73
CA PRO A 22 -8.59 13.30 14.91
C PRO A 22 -7.48 12.47 15.58
N GLY A 23 -6.87 11.57 14.82
CA GLY A 23 -5.76 10.76 15.35
C GLY A 23 -4.42 11.52 15.38
N PRO A 24 -3.37 10.97 16.01
CA PRO A 24 -2.05 11.62 16.15
C PRO A 24 -1.33 12.01 14.85
N ARG A 25 -1.82 11.55 13.70
CA ARG A 25 -1.28 11.87 12.36
C ARG A 25 -2.18 12.80 11.56
N ALA A 26 -3.23 13.33 12.20
CA ALA A 26 -4.07 14.34 11.61
C ALA A 26 -3.27 15.64 11.47
N SER A 27 -3.42 16.31 10.34
CA SER A 27 -2.81 17.61 10.05
C SER A 27 -3.84 18.47 9.36
N ASN A 28 -3.69 19.81 9.43
CA ASN A 28 -4.70 20.76 8.94
C ASN A 28 -6.10 20.46 9.51
N VAL A 29 -6.17 20.34 10.84
CA VAL A 29 -7.41 20.00 11.54
C VAL A 29 -8.30 21.24 11.59
N THR A 30 -9.53 21.13 11.10
CA THR A 30 -10.53 22.20 11.11
C THR A 30 -11.84 21.66 11.67
N PRO A 31 -12.47 22.35 12.65
CA PRO A 31 -13.80 21.97 13.11
C PRO A 31 -14.83 22.19 12.00
N ALA A 32 -15.81 21.30 11.91
CA ALA A 32 -16.98 21.49 11.07
C ALA A 32 -17.85 22.62 11.65
N LYS A 33 -18.63 23.30 10.80
CA LYS A 33 -19.46 24.45 11.21
C LYS A 33 -20.44 24.13 12.35
N ALA A 34 -20.92 22.89 12.45
CA ALA A 34 -21.83 22.44 13.50
C ALA A 34 -21.13 21.91 14.77
N GLY A 35 -19.79 21.81 14.78
CA GLY A 35 -19.01 21.38 15.95
C GLY A 35 -18.88 19.85 16.15
N ASP A 36 -19.71 19.05 15.50
CA ASP A 36 -19.76 17.60 15.75
C ASP A 36 -18.56 16.81 15.17
N LEU A 37 -17.89 17.35 14.17
CA LEU A 37 -16.85 16.67 13.41
C LEU A 37 -15.64 17.58 13.18
N TYR A 38 -14.50 16.94 12.96
CA TYR A 38 -13.29 17.60 12.47
C TYR A 38 -12.95 17.08 11.08
N GLY A 39 -12.71 18.01 10.16
CA GLY A 39 -12.01 17.74 8.91
C GLY A 39 -10.50 17.77 9.14
N TYR A 40 -9.77 16.81 8.59
CA TYR A 40 -8.32 16.78 8.67
C TYR A 40 -7.70 16.01 7.51
N THR A 41 -6.41 16.22 7.29
CA THR A 41 -5.61 15.50 6.30
C THR A 41 -4.68 14.51 6.97
N VAL A 42 -4.42 13.38 6.32
CA VAL A 42 -3.47 12.37 6.77
C VAL A 42 -2.56 11.99 5.63
N ASP A 43 -1.25 12.16 5.84
CA ASP A 43 -0.24 11.69 4.92
C ASP A 43 -0.09 10.16 4.99
N LYS A 44 -0.08 9.53 3.82
CA LYS A 44 0.06 8.09 3.61
C LYS A 44 1.35 7.80 2.86
N PHE A 45 2.20 6.96 3.43
CA PHE A 45 3.50 6.60 2.86
C PHE A 45 3.36 5.29 2.07
N TRP A 46 3.42 5.38 0.74
CA TRP A 46 3.16 4.28 -0.20
C TRP A 46 4.26 4.19 -1.27
N ILE A 47 4.28 3.09 -2.02
CA ILE A 47 5.23 2.86 -3.10
C ILE A 47 4.51 2.77 -4.43
N VAL A 48 5.10 3.33 -5.48
CA VAL A 48 4.63 3.14 -6.86
C VAL A 48 4.89 1.70 -7.30
N ARG A 49 3.83 0.96 -7.61
CA ARG A 49 3.92 -0.40 -8.14
C ARG A 49 4.05 -0.39 -9.66
N SER A 50 3.19 0.35 -10.34
CA SER A 50 3.14 0.45 -11.80
C SER A 50 2.49 1.75 -12.22
N ILE A 51 2.74 2.14 -13.47
CA ILE A 51 2.12 3.30 -14.13
C ILE A 51 1.52 2.77 -15.43
N ASP A 52 0.27 3.15 -15.71
CA ASP A 52 -0.44 2.73 -16.91
C ASP A 52 -0.28 3.75 -18.06
N ALA A 53 -0.75 3.39 -19.25
CA ALA A 53 -0.72 4.26 -20.43
C ALA A 53 -1.70 5.45 -20.31
N GLN A 54 -2.71 5.33 -19.43
CA GLN A 54 -3.76 6.30 -19.16
C GLN A 54 -3.35 7.34 -18.11
N LYS A 55 -2.07 7.40 -17.74
CA LYS A 55 -1.52 8.31 -16.72
C LYS A 55 -2.10 8.11 -15.32
N ASN A 56 -2.49 6.89 -14.98
CA ASN A 56 -2.72 6.49 -13.60
C ASN A 56 -1.51 5.75 -13.04
N VAL A 57 -1.37 5.86 -11.73
CA VAL A 57 -0.35 5.17 -10.96
C VAL A 57 -1.01 4.24 -9.96
N THR A 58 -0.58 2.99 -9.97
CA THR A 58 -0.96 2.01 -8.97
C THR A 58 0.01 2.11 -7.81
N LEU A 59 -0.53 2.44 -6.64
CA LEU A 59 0.20 2.60 -5.39
C LEU A 59 -0.06 1.42 -4.48
N GLU A 60 0.96 0.99 -3.76
CA GLU A 60 0.87 -0.12 -2.83
C GLU A 60 1.15 0.31 -1.40
N THR A 61 0.27 -0.14 -0.51
CA THR A 61 0.34 0.18 0.92
C THR A 61 1.16 -0.85 1.71
N ARG A 62 1.49 -0.53 2.97
CA ARG A 62 2.13 -1.47 3.90
C ARG A 62 1.39 -2.81 4.02
N THR A 63 0.06 -2.78 3.99
CA THR A 63 -0.78 -3.98 4.16
C THR A 63 -1.07 -4.72 2.86
N GLY A 64 -0.52 -4.30 1.72
CA GLY A 64 -0.79 -4.96 0.42
C GLY A 64 -2.01 -4.48 -0.33
N LYS A 65 -2.76 -3.54 0.25
CA LYS A 65 -3.82 -2.87 -0.51
C LYS A 65 -3.21 -2.05 -1.62
N GLN A 66 -3.81 -2.13 -2.80
CA GLN A 66 -3.48 -1.31 -3.95
C GLN A 66 -4.49 -0.16 -4.09
N HIS A 67 -4.02 0.98 -4.56
CA HIS A 67 -4.84 2.14 -4.86
C HIS A 67 -4.39 2.73 -6.20
N VAL A 68 -5.35 2.96 -7.09
CA VAL A 68 -5.11 3.65 -8.37
C VAL A 68 -5.45 5.12 -8.19
N VAL A 69 -4.53 6.00 -8.57
CA VAL A 69 -4.73 7.46 -8.57
C VAL A 69 -4.17 8.05 -9.86
N GLY A 70 -4.69 9.19 -10.30
CA GLY A 70 -4.12 9.90 -11.46
C GLY A 70 -2.73 10.45 -11.14
N LEU A 71 -1.83 10.48 -12.12
CA LEU A 71 -0.51 11.10 -11.99
C LEU A 71 -0.59 12.60 -11.72
N ASP A 72 -1.66 13.24 -12.19
CA ASP A 72 -1.93 14.67 -12.02
C ASP A 72 -2.70 14.99 -10.73
N ASP A 73 -2.96 13.99 -9.87
CA ASP A 73 -3.64 14.21 -8.58
C ASP A 73 -2.76 15.08 -7.66
N PRO A 74 -3.21 16.28 -7.26
CA PRO A 74 -2.43 17.17 -6.39
C PRO A 74 -2.18 16.60 -4.98
N ALA A 75 -2.95 15.60 -4.55
CA ALA A 75 -2.71 14.90 -3.31
C ALA A 75 -1.51 13.94 -3.38
N LEU A 76 -1.07 13.56 -4.59
CA LEU A 76 0.06 12.69 -4.82
C LEU A 76 1.36 13.49 -4.96
N ARG A 77 2.34 13.18 -4.11
CA ARG A 77 3.67 13.81 -4.17
C ARG A 77 4.78 12.81 -3.91
N ARG A 78 5.94 13.06 -4.52
CA ARG A 78 7.17 12.32 -4.18
C ARG A 78 7.55 12.61 -2.72
N ALA A 79 8.04 11.60 -2.02
CA ALA A 79 8.65 11.80 -0.71
C ALA A 79 9.95 12.61 -0.87
N SER A 80 10.06 13.75 -0.17
CA SER A 80 11.29 14.54 -0.09
C SER A 80 12.41 13.76 0.60
N TRP A 81 13.66 14.17 0.43
CA TRP A 81 14.83 13.48 0.99
C TRP A 81 14.72 13.27 2.52
N TRP A 82 14.30 14.30 3.26
CA TRP A 82 14.07 14.21 4.71
C TRP A 82 12.94 13.24 5.08
N GLN A 83 11.84 13.23 4.32
CA GLN A 83 10.74 12.30 4.54
C GLN A 83 11.15 10.85 4.24
N ARG A 84 11.95 10.65 3.19
CA ARG A 84 12.54 9.34 2.86
C ARG A 84 13.40 8.84 4.00
N MET A 85 14.24 9.68 4.59
CA MET A 85 15.07 9.31 5.74
C MET A 85 14.22 9.01 6.98
N ARG A 86 13.32 9.92 7.36
CA ARG A 86 12.50 9.81 8.58
C ARG A 86 11.51 8.64 8.56
N TYR A 87 11.04 8.25 7.37
CA TYR A 87 10.03 7.20 7.19
C TYR A 87 10.55 5.98 6.42
N ARG A 88 11.86 5.86 6.27
CA ARG A 88 12.54 4.76 5.55
C ARG A 88 12.00 3.38 5.91
N SER A 89 11.88 3.10 7.21
CA SER A 89 11.42 1.79 7.70
C SER A 89 10.02 1.42 7.20
N ARG A 90 9.14 2.41 6.97
CA ARG A 90 7.79 2.16 6.45
C ARG A 90 7.81 1.79 4.98
N TYR A 91 8.68 2.43 4.20
CA TYR A 91 8.86 2.13 2.79
C TYR A 91 9.53 0.77 2.59
N LEU A 92 10.61 0.50 3.30
CA LEU A 92 11.30 -0.79 3.23
C LEU A 92 10.37 -1.97 3.57
N ALA A 93 9.47 -1.81 4.55
CA ALA A 93 8.48 -2.85 4.87
C ALA A 93 7.50 -3.13 3.71
N ILE A 94 7.22 -2.14 2.87
CA ILE A 94 6.40 -2.32 1.66
C ILE A 94 7.22 -3.03 0.58
N GLU A 95 8.46 -2.57 0.31
CA GLU A 95 9.35 -3.18 -0.68
C GLU A 95 9.59 -4.66 -0.38
N GLU A 96 9.88 -4.97 0.90
CA GLU A 96 10.08 -6.34 1.36
C GLU A 96 8.87 -7.22 1.09
N ARG A 97 7.66 -6.68 1.24
CA ARG A 97 6.45 -7.43 0.95
C ARG A 97 6.22 -7.58 -0.55
N ILE A 98 6.50 -6.54 -1.35
CA ILE A 98 6.43 -6.61 -2.82
C ILE A 98 7.41 -7.66 -3.34
N ARG A 99 8.65 -7.67 -2.84
CA ARG A 99 9.68 -8.65 -3.22
C ARG A 99 9.24 -10.08 -2.88
N ARG A 100 8.81 -10.33 -1.64
CA ARG A 100 8.28 -11.64 -1.22
C ARG A 100 7.07 -12.08 -2.02
N GLY A 101 6.17 -11.16 -2.38
CA GLY A 101 5.02 -11.44 -3.23
C GLY A 101 5.40 -11.74 -4.70
N ALA A 102 6.54 -11.25 -5.17
CA ALA A 102 7.08 -11.56 -6.49
C ALA A 102 7.85 -12.89 -6.52
N GLU A 103 8.44 -13.31 -5.39
CA GLU A 103 9.15 -14.57 -5.21
C GLU A 103 8.23 -15.79 -5.04
N THR A 104 6.91 -15.63 -5.12
CA THR A 104 5.96 -16.75 -5.25
C THR A 104 5.48 -16.90 -6.69
N PRO A 105 6.23 -17.60 -7.56
CA PRO A 105 5.66 -18.31 -8.70
C PRO A 105 5.36 -19.76 -8.30
N ALA A 106 4.12 -20.20 -8.54
CA ALA A 106 3.71 -21.59 -8.78
C ALA A 106 4.42 -22.73 -8.02
N ALA A 107 3.85 -23.15 -6.89
CA ALA A 107 3.93 -24.55 -6.45
C ALA A 107 2.50 -25.07 -6.24
N THR A 108 1.84 -25.36 -7.35
CA THR A 108 0.71 -26.29 -7.40
C THR A 108 0.84 -27.03 -8.72
N THR A 109 1.67 -28.05 -8.74
CA THR A 109 1.59 -29.12 -9.73
C THR A 109 1.58 -30.41 -8.92
N SER A 110 0.43 -31.07 -9.04
CA SER A 110 0.07 -32.44 -8.73
C SER A 110 1.18 -33.34 -8.20
N GLU A 111 0.98 -33.89 -7.00
CA GLU A 111 1.49 -35.24 -6.70
C GLU A 111 0.34 -36.07 -6.12
N GLU A 112 -0.13 -36.94 -7.00
CA GLU A 112 -1.13 -37.97 -6.80
C GLU A 112 -0.64 -38.98 -5.75
N GLN A 113 -1.37 -39.12 -4.64
CA GLN A 113 -1.08 -40.15 -3.65
C GLN A 113 -1.50 -41.53 -4.21
N PRO A 114 -0.60 -42.53 -4.28
CA PRO A 114 -1.00 -43.87 -4.64
C PRO A 114 -1.76 -44.52 -3.47
N ASN A 115 -2.94 -45.01 -3.82
CA ASN A 115 -3.85 -45.85 -3.03
C ASN A 115 -3.11 -47.00 -2.33
N LYS A 116 -3.31 -47.16 -1.01
CA LYS A 116 -2.94 -48.38 -0.27
C LYS A 116 -4.21 -49.15 0.11
N PRO A 117 -4.30 -50.45 -0.19
CA PRO A 117 -5.45 -51.27 0.21
C PRO A 117 -5.41 -51.54 1.71
N HIS A 118 -6.54 -51.30 2.39
CA HIS A 118 -6.74 -51.72 3.78
C HIS A 118 -7.10 -53.21 3.79
N ALA A 119 -6.14 -54.06 4.10
CA ALA A 119 -6.40 -55.42 4.56
C ALA A 119 -6.70 -55.34 6.06
N GLU A 120 -7.94 -55.62 6.45
CA GLU A 120 -8.31 -55.81 7.84
C GLU A 120 -8.56 -57.30 8.07
N ALA A 121 -7.68 -57.91 8.83
CA ALA A 121 -7.77 -59.27 9.31
C ALA A 121 -7.68 -59.26 10.84
N VAL A 122 -8.52 -60.09 11.45
CA VAL A 122 -8.41 -60.66 12.80
C VAL A 122 -8.78 -59.71 13.96
N ARG A 123 -9.99 -59.86 14.49
CA ARG A 123 -10.27 -60.62 15.73
C ARG A 123 -11.76 -60.87 15.92
#